data_AF-A0A1W9RCI9-F1
#
_entry.id   AF-A0A1W9RCI9-F1
#
_cell.length_a   1.000
_cell.length_b   1.000
_cell.length_c   1.000
_cell.angle_alpha   90.00
_cell.angle_beta   90.00
_cell.angle_gamma   90.00
#
_symmetry.space_group_name_H-M   'P 1'
#
loop_
_entity.id
_entity.type
_entity.pdbx_description
1 polymer ?
#
loop_
_entity_poly.entity_id
_entity_poly.type
_entity_poly.pdbx_seq_one_letter_code
_entity_poly.pdbx_strand_id
1 'polypeptide(L)'
;MDIEKYWEKAIKHTEVERARISYLNINTSTILPYIILSESMVDNSDTVIRKGKIEVTKPVIYLPDHTPILEGFEFEDNPLSDTVKKYKEELIKAEDVYTGLIIGPDDCWQFSLLIYVAGLVMKSAPQDIKKFLEELRKKFRQE
;
A
#
# COMPACT_ATOMS: atom_id res chain seq x y z
N MET A 1 -28.59 9.31 -9.36
CA MET A 1 -27.35 9.94 -8.86
C MET A 1 -26.22 9.24 -9.59
N ASP A 2 -25.61 9.90 -10.56
CA ASP A 2 -24.59 9.30 -11.41
C ASP A 2 -23.23 9.42 -10.70
N ILE A 3 -22.94 8.40 -9.89
CA ILE A 3 -21.73 8.35 -9.05
C ILE A 3 -20.47 8.43 -9.93
N GLU A 4 -20.50 7.83 -11.12
CA GLU A 4 -19.40 7.83 -12.07
C GLU A 4 -19.11 9.24 -12.57
N LYS A 5 -20.15 9.99 -12.98
CA LYS A 5 -20.00 11.39 -13.39
C LYS A 5 -19.46 12.31 -12.30
N TYR A 6 -19.90 12.15 -11.05
CA TYR A 6 -19.39 12.96 -9.93
C TYR A 6 -17.95 12.58 -9.56
N TRP A 7 -17.63 11.30 -9.64
CA TRP A 7 -16.30 10.76 -9.42
C TRP A 7 -15.31 11.26 -10.47
N GLU A 8 -15.72 11.27 -11.74
CA GLU A 8 -14.95 11.80 -12.86
C GLU A 8 -14.61 13.29 -12.68
N LYS A 9 -15.61 14.10 -12.29
CA LYS A 9 -15.40 15.51 -11.96
C LYS A 9 -14.41 15.68 -10.80
N ALA A 10 -14.49 14.86 -9.77
CA ALA A 10 -13.59 14.93 -8.63
C ALA A 10 -12.13 14.61 -9.01
N ILE A 11 -11.89 13.57 -9.83
CA ILE A 11 -10.54 13.23 -10.29
C ILE A 11 -9.89 14.37 -11.09
N LYS A 12 -10.66 15.04 -11.94
CA LYS A 12 -10.17 16.09 -12.85
C LYS A 12 -9.86 17.40 -12.12
N HIS A 13 -10.62 17.74 -11.07
CA HIS A 13 -10.57 19.06 -10.43
C HIS A 13 -10.07 19.07 -8.99
N THR A 14 -9.81 17.92 -8.37
CA THR A 14 -9.28 17.88 -7.00
C THR A 14 -7.77 18.12 -7.01
N GLU A 15 -7.35 19.22 -6.40
CA GLU A 15 -5.96 19.56 -6.17
C GLU A 15 -5.69 19.62 -4.66
N VAL A 16 -4.56 19.05 -4.22
CA VAL A 16 -4.17 18.99 -2.82
C VAL A 16 -3.05 20.00 -2.59
N GLU A 17 -3.42 21.22 -2.21
CA GLU A 17 -2.48 22.32 -1.94
C GLU A 17 -1.55 22.03 -0.74
N ARG A 18 -2.04 21.30 0.26
CA ARG A 18 -1.26 20.92 1.44
C ARG A 18 -1.59 19.52 1.92
N ALA A 19 -0.65 18.60 1.74
CA ALA A 19 -0.76 17.25 2.28
C ALA A 19 -0.58 17.22 3.81
N ARG A 20 -1.24 16.26 4.46
CA ARG A 20 -1.02 15.96 5.88
C ARG A 20 0.39 15.38 6.07
N ILE A 21 1.14 15.90 7.05
CA ILE A 21 2.51 15.44 7.36
C ILE A 21 2.49 14.13 8.14
N SER A 22 1.51 13.93 9.02
CA SER A 22 1.41 12.73 9.84
C SER A 22 0.86 11.53 9.07
N TYR A 23 1.42 10.35 9.35
CA TYR A 23 0.93 9.06 8.85
C TYR A 23 -0.39 8.63 9.52
N LEU A 24 -1.05 7.64 8.93
CA LEU A 24 -2.18 6.96 9.57
C LEU A 24 -1.68 6.13 10.75
N ASN A 25 -2.47 6.05 11.81
CA ASN A 25 -2.18 5.19 12.95
C ASN A 25 -2.31 3.71 12.54
N ILE A 26 -1.37 2.89 12.99
CA ILE A 26 -1.29 1.46 12.65
C ILE A 26 -2.19 0.61 13.57
N ASN A 27 -2.46 1.10 14.78
CA ASN A 27 -3.12 0.34 15.85
C ASN A 27 -4.53 0.81 16.17
N THR A 28 -4.92 2.02 15.73
CA THR A 28 -6.19 2.67 16.08
C THR A 28 -6.78 3.41 14.89
N SER A 29 -8.09 3.67 14.94
CA SER A 29 -8.73 4.56 13.97
C SER A 29 -8.03 5.92 13.95
N THR A 30 -7.81 6.46 12.75
CA THR A 30 -7.23 7.79 12.57
C THR A 30 -8.33 8.77 12.21
N ILE A 31 -8.54 9.77 13.06
CA ILE A 31 -9.40 10.91 12.73
C ILE A 31 -8.59 11.84 11.83
N LEU A 32 -9.08 12.04 10.61
CA LEU A 32 -8.53 12.94 9.60
C LEU A 32 -9.42 14.18 9.48
N PRO A 33 -9.07 15.29 10.15
CA PRO A 33 -9.75 16.56 9.90
C PRO A 33 -9.41 17.02 8.49
N TYR A 34 -10.42 17.48 7.75
CA TYR A 34 -10.26 18.05 6.42
C TYR A 34 -10.90 19.43 6.34
N ILE A 35 -10.33 20.25 5.47
CA ILE A 35 -10.94 21.47 4.98
C ILE A 35 -10.93 21.35 3.46
N ILE A 36 -12.10 21.38 2.84
CA ILE A 36 -12.23 21.44 1.38
C ILE A 36 -12.81 22.79 1.00
N LEU A 37 -12.19 23.42 0.01
CA LEU A 37 -12.60 24.68 -0.58
C LEU A 37 -13.15 24.36 -1.96
N SER A 38 -14.29 24.94 -2.30
CA SER A 38 -14.90 24.80 -3.63
C SER A 38 -15.61 26.09 -4.01
N GLU A 39 -15.66 26.41 -5.29
CA GLU A 39 -16.50 27.50 -5.79
C GLU A 39 -17.98 27.26 -5.42
N SER A 40 -18.68 28.33 -5.07
CA SER A 40 -20.11 28.27 -4.82
C SER A 40 -20.87 28.03 -6.11
N MET A 41 -21.79 27.06 -6.08
CA MET A 41 -22.67 26.74 -7.22
C MET A 41 -23.74 27.82 -7.46
N VAL A 42 -23.87 28.78 -6.54
CA VAL A 42 -24.88 29.86 -6.57
C VAL A 42 -24.24 31.18 -6.99
N ASP A 43 -22.99 31.42 -6.58
CA ASP A 43 -22.21 32.61 -6.95
C ASP A 43 -20.74 32.22 -7.14
N ASN A 44 -20.24 32.28 -8.37
CA ASN A 44 -18.87 31.85 -8.69
C ASN A 44 -17.79 32.77 -8.06
N SER A 45 -18.16 33.91 -7.47
CA SER A 45 -17.23 34.77 -6.74
C SER A 45 -17.05 34.33 -5.27
N ASP A 46 -17.91 33.46 -4.77
CA ASP A 46 -17.88 32.99 -3.39
C ASP A 46 -17.20 31.62 -3.24
N THR A 47 -16.43 31.46 -2.16
CA THR A 47 -15.80 30.19 -1.80
C THR A 47 -16.60 29.48 -0.71
N VAL A 48 -17.03 28.25 -0.99
CA VAL A 48 -17.65 27.36 -0.01
C VAL A 48 -16.55 26.65 0.77
N ILE A 49 -16.54 26.86 2.09
CA ILE A 49 -15.61 26.20 3.01
C ILE A 49 -16.34 25.08 3.75
N ARG A 50 -15.94 23.83 3.54
CA ARG A 50 -16.46 22.68 4.30
C ARG A 50 -15.38 22.13 5.20
N LYS A 51 -15.65 22.11 6.51
CA LYS A 51 -14.79 21.52 7.52
C LYS A 51 -15.44 20.27 8.07
N GLY A 52 -14.67 19.21 8.19
CA GLY A 52 -15.17 17.95 8.71
C GLY A 52 -14.04 17.07 9.23
N LYS A 53 -14.41 15.86 9.62
CA LYS A 53 -13.48 14.82 10.03
C LYS A 53 -13.91 13.50 9.40
N ILE A 54 -12.94 12.76 8.88
CA ILE A 54 -13.12 11.41 8.38
C ILE A 54 -12.47 10.47 9.39
N GLU A 55 -13.17 9.42 9.81
CA GLU A 55 -12.57 8.34 10.56
C GLU A 55 -12.06 7.29 9.58
N VAL A 56 -10.75 7.09 9.55
CA VAL A 56 -10.12 6.06 8.72
C VAL A 56 -9.70 4.91 9.61
N THR A 57 -10.30 3.75 9.38
CA THR A 57 -9.95 2.49 10.03
C THR A 57 -8.66 1.90 9.46
N LYS A 58 -8.05 1.01 10.23
CA LYS A 58 -6.74 0.40 9.94
C LYS A 58 -6.68 -0.18 8.51
N PRO A 59 -5.61 0.04 7.74
CA PRO A 59 -5.39 -0.69 6.50
C PRO A 59 -5.26 -2.19 6.81
N VAL A 60 -6.15 -3.00 6.21
CA VAL A 60 -6.19 -4.45 6.42
C VAL A 60 -5.37 -5.11 5.31
N ILE A 61 -4.43 -5.97 5.70
CA ILE A 61 -3.80 -6.92 4.77
C ILE A 61 -4.72 -8.13 4.73
N TYR A 62 -5.37 -8.37 3.59
CA TYR A 62 -6.06 -9.63 3.35
C TYR A 62 -5.00 -10.70 3.12
N LEU A 63 -4.82 -11.58 4.09
CA LEU A 63 -4.09 -12.83 3.88
C LEU A 63 -4.98 -13.75 3.03
N PRO A 64 -4.40 -14.65 2.20
CA PRO A 64 -5.18 -15.62 1.44
C PRO A 64 -6.19 -16.35 2.33
N ASP A 65 -7.39 -16.62 1.81
CA ASP A 65 -8.51 -17.25 2.54
C ASP A 65 -8.25 -18.72 2.98
N HIS A 66 -7.01 -19.20 2.81
CA HIS A 66 -6.57 -20.54 3.12
C HIS A 66 -5.36 -20.50 4.06
N THR A 67 -5.26 -21.48 4.95
CA THR A 67 -4.03 -21.76 5.67
C THR A 67 -2.89 -21.87 4.65
N PRO A 68 -1.79 -21.11 4.76
CA PRO A 68 -0.67 -21.29 3.85
C PRO A 68 -0.27 -22.75 3.88
N ILE A 69 -0.32 -23.41 2.72
CA ILE A 69 0.21 -24.76 2.56
C ILE A 69 1.72 -24.57 2.45
N LEU A 70 2.41 -24.98 3.50
CA LEU A 70 3.84 -24.82 3.65
C LEU A 70 4.48 -26.13 3.20
N GLU A 71 5.04 -26.12 2.00
CA GLU A 71 5.75 -27.25 1.43
C GLU A 71 7.27 -27.06 1.62
N GLY A 72 8.01 -28.17 1.75
CA GLY A 72 9.48 -28.15 1.71
C GLY A 72 10.17 -27.86 3.04
N PHE A 73 9.98 -28.72 4.05
CA PHE A 73 10.86 -28.75 5.23
C PHE A 73 12.07 -29.62 4.94
N GLU A 74 13.14 -29.00 4.46
CA GLU A 74 14.44 -29.65 4.28
C GLU A 74 15.43 -29.19 5.35
N PHE A 75 16.23 -30.12 5.87
CA PHE A 75 17.29 -29.84 6.82
C PHE A 75 18.63 -29.86 6.09
N GLU A 76 19.45 -28.82 6.29
CA GLU A 76 20.87 -28.83 5.92
C GLU A 76 21.73 -28.90 7.18
N ASP A 77 22.73 -29.78 7.19
CA ASP A 77 23.66 -29.96 8.33
C ASP A 77 24.74 -28.86 8.42
N ASN A 78 24.54 -27.72 7.77
CA ASN A 78 25.51 -26.62 7.71
C ASN A 78 25.14 -25.48 8.68
N PRO A 79 26.13 -24.70 9.15
CA PRO A 79 25.84 -23.47 9.88
C PRO A 79 24.99 -22.51 9.03
N LEU A 80 23.99 -21.87 9.66
CA LEU A 80 23.09 -20.91 9.01
C LEU A 80 23.85 -19.85 8.20
N SER A 81 25.01 -19.39 8.68
CA SER A 81 25.84 -18.41 7.99
C SER A 81 26.36 -18.88 6.63
N ASP A 82 26.67 -20.17 6.51
CA ASP A 82 27.23 -20.74 5.28
C ASP A 82 26.11 -21.10 4.31
N THR A 83 24.99 -21.62 4.81
CA THR A 83 23.76 -21.83 4.02
C THR A 83 23.24 -20.52 3.43
N VAL A 84 23.19 -19.43 4.20
CA VAL A 84 22.77 -18.11 3.69
C VAL A 84 23.66 -17.63 2.56
N LYS A 85 24.98 -17.81 2.66
CA LYS A 85 25.92 -17.43 1.58
C LYS A 85 25.66 -18.25 0.33
N LYS A 86 25.54 -19.57 0.47
CA LYS A 86 25.24 -20.49 -0.64
C LYS A 86 23.99 -20.05 -1.40
N TYR A 87 22.85 -19.92 -0.71
CA TYR A 87 21.58 -19.53 -1.36
C TYR A 87 21.64 -18.12 -1.97
N LYS A 88 22.34 -17.18 -1.32
CA LYS A 88 22.52 -15.84 -1.89
C LYS A 88 23.32 -15.87 -3.19
N GLU A 89 24.39 -16.65 -3.25
CA GLU A 89 25.17 -16.84 -4.48
C GLU A 89 24.38 -17.53 -5.58
N GLU A 90 23.57 -18.53 -5.24
CA GLU A 90 22.70 -19.23 -6.19
C GLU A 90 21.67 -18.29 -6.81
N LEU A 91 20.99 -17.46 -6.01
CA LEU A 91 20.04 -16.46 -6.51
C LEU A 91 20.71 -15.43 -7.42
N ILE A 92 21.92 -14.98 -7.08
CA ILE A 92 22.69 -14.05 -7.91
C ILE A 92 23.08 -14.72 -9.24
N LYS A 93 23.57 -15.96 -9.21
CA LYS A 93 23.94 -16.73 -10.41
C LYS A 93 22.74 -16.99 -11.31
N ALA A 94 21.56 -17.16 -10.73
CA ALA A 94 20.30 -17.37 -11.45
C ALA A 94 19.66 -16.06 -11.95
N GLU A 95 20.21 -14.88 -11.59
CA GLU A 95 19.59 -13.57 -11.81
C GLU A 95 18.15 -13.49 -11.27
N ASP A 96 17.85 -14.24 -10.21
CA ASP A 96 16.52 -14.30 -9.63
C ASP A 96 16.25 -13.05 -8.77
N VAL A 97 15.37 -12.19 -9.29
CA VAL A 97 14.93 -10.96 -8.63
C VAL A 97 13.58 -11.11 -7.90
N TYR A 98 12.96 -12.28 -7.99
CA TYR A 98 11.61 -12.55 -7.47
C TYR A 98 11.64 -13.24 -6.11
N THR A 99 12.64 -14.07 -5.85
CA THR A 99 12.75 -14.84 -4.61
C THR A 99 13.36 -14.02 -3.48
N GLY A 100 12.65 -13.93 -2.34
CA GLY A 100 13.16 -13.35 -1.10
C GLY A 100 13.89 -14.37 -0.22
N LEU A 101 15.15 -14.10 0.13
CA LEU A 101 15.89 -14.87 1.13
C LEU A 101 15.66 -14.28 2.52
N ILE A 102 14.93 -14.98 3.38
CA ILE A 102 14.47 -14.50 4.70
C ILE A 102 15.10 -15.35 5.79
N ILE A 103 15.69 -14.69 6.79
CA ILE A 103 16.22 -15.34 7.99
C ILE A 103 15.27 -15.01 9.15
N GLY A 104 14.80 -16.03 9.84
CA GLY A 104 13.88 -15.88 10.98
C GLY A 104 14.16 -16.93 12.06
N PRO A 105 13.68 -16.70 13.29
CA PRO A 105 13.73 -17.68 14.36
C PRO A 105 12.77 -18.84 14.09
N ASP A 106 13.19 -20.07 14.42
CA ASP A 106 12.45 -21.30 14.13
C ASP A 106 11.13 -21.42 14.92
N ASP A 107 11.07 -20.87 16.13
CA ASP A 107 9.89 -20.94 17.01
C ASP A 107 8.74 -20.00 16.60
N CYS A 108 9.03 -18.98 15.79
CA CYS A 108 8.04 -17.95 15.43
C CYS A 108 8.21 -17.40 14.00
N TRP A 109 8.72 -18.24 13.09
CA TRP A 109 9.04 -17.90 11.71
C TRP A 109 7.84 -17.35 10.90
N GLN A 110 6.59 -17.67 11.26
CA GLN A 110 5.40 -17.13 10.60
C GLN A 110 5.33 -15.60 10.73
N PHE A 111 5.78 -15.06 11.87
CA PHE A 111 5.88 -13.61 12.05
C PHE A 111 6.97 -12.99 11.18
N SER A 112 8.06 -13.71 10.91
CA SER A 112 9.10 -13.26 9.97
C SER A 112 8.54 -13.10 8.55
N LEU A 113 7.69 -14.02 8.10
CA LEU A 113 6.99 -13.87 6.81
C LEU A 113 6.05 -12.67 6.80
N LEU A 114 5.27 -12.46 7.86
CA LEU A 114 4.39 -11.29 7.97
C LEU A 114 5.17 -9.97 7.91
N ILE A 115 6.31 -9.90 8.59
CA ILE A 115 7.19 -8.71 8.57
C ILE A 115 7.76 -8.51 7.16
N TYR A 116 8.20 -9.58 6.49
CA TYR A 116 8.69 -9.51 5.12
C TYR A 116 7.62 -8.96 4.16
N VAL A 117 6.40 -9.50 4.20
CA VAL A 117 5.28 -9.03 3.38
C VAL A 117 4.93 -7.57 3.68
N ALA A 118 4.86 -7.18 4.96
CA ALA A 118 4.62 -5.80 5.34
C ALA A 118 5.69 -4.85 4.79
N GLY A 119 6.97 -5.27 4.81
CA GLY A 119 8.08 -4.54 4.19
C GLY A 119 7.92 -4.36 2.69
N LEU A 120 7.53 -5.42 1.97
CA LEU A 120 7.24 -5.35 0.54
C LEU A 120 6.10 -4.39 0.23
N VAL A 121 5.00 -4.45 0.98
CA VAL A 121 3.85 -3.54 0.82
C VAL A 121 4.28 -2.09 1.05
N MET A 122 5.07 -1.80 2.10
CA MET A 122 5.57 -0.44 2.34
C MET A 122 6.44 0.06 1.18
N LYS A 123 7.23 -0.82 0.56
CA LYS A 123 8.10 -0.50 -0.57
C LYS A 123 7.30 -0.25 -1.86
N SER A 124 6.27 -1.05 -2.13
CA SER A 124 5.53 -0.98 -3.40
C SER A 124 4.37 0.01 -3.40
N ALA A 125 3.68 0.16 -2.27
CA ALA A 125 2.41 0.91 -2.19
C ALA A 125 2.48 2.34 -2.76
N PRO A 126 3.52 3.17 -2.52
CA PRO A 126 3.56 4.52 -3.10
C PRO A 126 3.59 4.52 -4.63
N GLN A 127 4.35 3.59 -5.23
CA GLN A 127 4.47 3.47 -6.68
C GLN A 127 3.20 2.88 -7.29
N ASP A 128 2.61 1.88 -6.65
CA ASP A 128 1.38 1.24 -7.08
C ASP A 128 0.20 2.22 -7.07
N ILE A 129 0.07 3.01 -6.00
CA ILE A 129 -0.95 4.08 -5.90
C ILE A 129 -0.73 5.13 -6.99
N LYS A 130 0.51 5.56 -7.21
CA LYS A 130 0.82 6.55 -8.26
C LYS A 130 0.41 6.02 -9.63
N LYS A 131 0.81 4.79 -9.96
CA LYS A 131 0.47 4.13 -11.23
C LYS A 131 -1.04 3.98 -11.40
N PHE A 132 -1.74 3.56 -10.36
CA PHE A 132 -3.20 3.45 -10.35
C PHE A 132 -3.88 4.80 -10.64
N LEU A 133 -3.46 5.88 -9.97
CA LEU A 133 -3.99 7.22 -10.21
C LEU A 133 -3.69 7.72 -11.64
N GLU A 134 -2.51 7.42 -12.18
CA GLU A 134 -2.14 7.75 -13.56
C GLU A 134 -2.98 6.98 -14.58
N GLU A 135 -3.21 5.68 -14.36
CA GLU A 135 -4.05 4.84 -15.22
C GLU A 135 -5.50 5.29 -15.21
N LEU A 136 -6.06 5.61 -14.04
CA LEU A 136 -7.39 6.23 -13.94
C LEU A 136 -7.47 7.52 -14.76
N ARG A 137 -6.50 8.43 -14.59
CA ARG A 137 -6.44 9.68 -15.35
C ARG A 137 -6.32 9.49 -16.86
N LYS A 138 -5.72 8.39 -17.32
CA LYS A 138 -5.58 8.06 -18.76
C LYS A 138 -6.87 7.48 -19.34
N LYS A 139 -7.51 6.52 -18.64
CA LYS A 139 -8.78 5.92 -19.07
C LYS A 139 -9.85 6.99 -19.33
N PHE A 140 -10.01 7.92 -18.41
CA PHE A 140 -11.01 9.01 -18.51
C PHE A 140 -10.57 10.22 -19.39
N ARG A 141 -9.48 10.08 -20.14
CA ARG A 141 -9.03 11.06 -21.15
C ARG A 141 -9.20 10.55 -22.58
N GLN A 142 -9.51 9.25 -22.73
CA GLN A 142 -9.75 8.57 -24.01
C GLN A 142 -11.24 8.29 -24.27
N GLU A 143 -12.09 8.59 -23.29
CA GLU A 143 -13.56 8.75 -23.40
C GLU A 143 -13.91 10.24 -23.39
#